data_AF-A0A270NK32-F1
#
_entry.id   AF-A0A270NK32-F1
#
_cell.length_a   1.000
_cell.length_b   1.000
_cell.length_c   1.000
_cell.angle_alpha   90.00
_cell.angle_beta   90.00
_cell.angle_gamma   90.00
#
_symmetry.space_group_name_H-M   'P 1'
#
loop_
_entity.id
_entity.type
_entity.pdbx_description
1 polymer ?
#
loop_
_entity_poly.entity_id
_entity_poly.type
_entity_poly.pdbx_seq_one_letter_code
_entity_poly.pdbx_strand_id
1 'polypeptide(L)'
;MSYIDGFVLAVPTANKEKFLAHARTGDPVFIEYGALRVVECWGDDVPHGKTTDFFGAVKATPDETVVFSWIEWPDKSTRDAGMKKMMEDPRFDPTKNPMPFDGARMIYGGFVPIYELTR
;
A
#
# COMPACT_ATOMS: atom_id res chain seq x y z
N MET A 1 -17.71 10.01 -5.95
CA MET A 1 -17.64 9.33 -4.64
C MET A 1 -16.25 8.77 -4.55
N SER A 2 -15.58 8.96 -3.41
CA SER A 2 -14.19 8.55 -3.24
C SER A 2 -14.00 7.08 -3.57
N TYR A 3 -12.77 6.71 -3.95
CA TYR A 3 -12.40 5.34 -4.26
C TYR A 3 -11.10 5.02 -3.55
N ILE A 4 -10.99 3.82 -2.97
CA ILE A 4 -9.84 3.42 -2.17
C ILE A 4 -9.15 2.25 -2.86
N ASP A 5 -7.85 2.36 -3.09
CA ASP A 5 -7.01 1.17 -3.26
C ASP A 5 -6.44 0.81 -1.87
N GLY A 6 -6.69 -0.39 -1.39
CA GLY A 6 -6.19 -0.89 -0.11
C GLY A 6 -5.16 -2.00 -0.30
N PHE A 7 -4.14 -2.03 0.56
CA PHE A 7 -3.01 -2.94 0.47
C PHE A 7 -2.66 -3.52 1.84
N VAL A 8 -2.19 -4.78 1.83
CA VAL A 8 -1.50 -5.39 2.96
C VAL A 8 -0.23 -6.04 2.44
N LEU A 9 0.87 -5.79 3.15
CA LEU A 9 2.23 -6.21 2.77
C LEU A 9 2.89 -6.93 3.94
N ALA A 10 3.84 -7.82 3.66
CA ALA A 10 4.80 -8.32 4.65
C ALA A 10 6.19 -7.78 4.30
N VAL A 11 6.78 -6.99 5.18
CA VAL A 11 8.08 -6.36 4.96
C VAL A 11 9.08 -6.91 5.97
N PRO A 12 10.28 -7.38 5.56
CA PRO A 12 11.33 -7.73 6.52
C PRO A 12 11.54 -6.59 7.51
N THR A 13 11.50 -6.90 8.81
CA THR A 13 11.50 -5.87 9.86
C THR A 13 12.76 -5.00 9.79
N ALA A 14 13.89 -5.61 9.43
CA ALA A 14 15.17 -4.92 9.19
C ALA A 14 15.13 -3.94 8.00
N ASN A 15 14.12 -4.02 7.13
CA ASN A 15 13.96 -3.16 5.96
C ASN A 15 13.03 -1.96 6.20
N LYS A 16 12.60 -1.65 7.43
CA LYS A 16 11.70 -0.51 7.71
C LYS A 16 12.15 0.81 7.06
N GLU A 17 13.42 1.17 7.20
CA GLU A 17 13.95 2.40 6.58
C GLU A 17 14.01 2.32 5.05
N LYS A 18 14.29 1.13 4.49
CA LYS A 18 14.25 0.92 3.03
C LYS A 18 12.83 1.04 2.49
N PHE A 19 11.86 0.51 3.22
CA PHE A 19 10.45 0.67 2.92
C PHE A 19 10.03 2.15 2.93
N LEU A 20 10.44 2.90 3.95
CA LEU A 20 10.16 4.33 4.01
C LEU A 20 10.81 5.10 2.85
N ALA A 21 12.03 4.74 2.45
CA ALA A 21 12.69 5.34 1.28
C ALA A 21 11.98 4.98 -0.04
N HIS A 22 11.54 3.72 -0.18
CA HIS A 22 10.75 3.25 -1.32
C HIS A 22 9.44 4.03 -1.47
N ALA A 23 8.69 4.15 -0.37
CA ALA A 23 7.45 4.91 -0.26
C ALA A 23 7.66 6.40 -0.58
N ARG A 24 8.68 7.04 0.01
CA ARG A 24 9.03 8.45 -0.30
C ARG A 24 9.37 8.71 -1.77
N THR A 25 9.79 7.69 -2.50
CA THR A 25 10.12 7.78 -3.92
C THR A 25 8.90 7.53 -4.81
N GLY A 26 8.09 6.52 -4.49
CA GLY A 26 6.93 6.11 -5.30
C GLY A 26 5.64 6.85 -4.98
N ASP A 27 5.33 7.05 -3.70
CA ASP A 27 4.02 7.54 -3.27
C ASP A 27 3.65 8.93 -3.79
N PRO A 28 4.58 9.90 -3.92
CA PRO A 28 4.25 11.20 -4.49
C PRO A 28 3.63 11.12 -5.89
N VAL A 29 3.96 10.09 -6.66
CA VAL A 29 3.41 9.86 -8.01
C VAL A 29 1.89 9.70 -7.98
N PHE A 30 1.36 9.03 -6.96
CA PHE A 30 -0.10 8.88 -6.83
C PHE A 30 -0.78 10.23 -6.66
N ILE A 31 -0.21 11.10 -5.83
CA ILE A 31 -0.72 12.47 -5.62
C ILE A 31 -0.61 13.29 -6.92
N GLU A 32 0.53 13.23 -7.61
CA GLU A 32 0.73 13.87 -8.92
C GLU A 32 -0.30 13.41 -9.97
N TYR A 33 -0.79 12.18 -9.86
CA TYR A 33 -1.78 11.59 -10.77
C TYR A 33 -3.21 11.62 -10.24
N GLY A 34 -3.48 12.38 -9.18
CA GLY A 34 -4.83 12.74 -8.75
C GLY A 34 -5.34 12.00 -7.51
N ALA A 35 -4.50 11.24 -6.81
CA ALA A 35 -4.85 10.76 -5.47
C ALA A 35 -4.93 11.95 -4.49
N LEU A 36 -5.86 11.86 -3.55
CA LEU A 36 -6.05 12.82 -2.47
C LEU A 36 -5.09 12.57 -1.31
N ARG A 37 -4.81 11.29 -1.04
CA ARG A 37 -4.04 10.87 0.13
C ARG A 37 -3.41 9.50 -0.12
N VAL A 38 -2.19 9.33 0.39
CA VAL A 38 -1.51 8.04 0.53
C VAL A 38 -1.14 7.86 1.98
N VAL A 39 -1.38 6.67 2.54
CA VAL A 39 -1.04 6.38 3.94
C VAL A 39 -0.39 5.00 4.02
N GLU A 40 0.78 4.96 4.64
CA GLU A 40 1.56 3.76 4.91
C GLU A 40 1.65 3.56 6.43
N CYS A 41 1.07 2.47 6.96
CA CYS A 41 1.08 2.16 8.39
C CYS A 41 1.97 0.95 8.69
N TRP A 42 2.95 1.13 9.56
CA TRP A 42 3.78 0.04 10.08
C TRP A 42 3.06 -0.66 11.24
N GLY A 43 3.01 -1.99 11.23
CA GLY A 43 2.41 -2.77 12.33
C GLY A 43 3.03 -2.44 13.68
N ASP A 44 2.18 -2.12 14.66
CA ASP A 44 2.55 -1.76 16.03
C ASP A 44 1.94 -2.73 17.04
N ASP A 45 0.60 -2.80 17.06
CA ASP A 45 -0.17 -3.78 17.85
C ASP A 45 -1.11 -4.58 16.93
N VAL A 46 -0.57 -5.64 16.32
CA VAL A 46 -1.30 -6.51 15.38
C VAL A 46 -1.47 -7.88 16.03
N PRO A 47 -2.69 -8.30 16.40
CA PRO A 47 -2.91 -9.57 17.09
C PRO A 47 -2.77 -10.76 16.14
N HIS A 48 -2.27 -11.87 16.67
CA HIS A 48 -2.35 -13.18 16.02
C HIS A 48 -3.71 -13.84 16.29
N GLY A 49 -4.35 -14.30 15.23
CA GLY A 49 -5.65 -14.95 15.26
C GLY A 49 -5.51 -16.48 15.25
N LYS A 50 -6.64 -17.17 15.43
CA LYS A 50 -6.70 -18.64 15.32
C LYS A 50 -7.13 -19.14 13.95
N THR A 51 -7.96 -18.36 13.24
CA THR A 51 -8.53 -18.74 11.95
C THR A 51 -7.97 -17.87 10.83
N THR A 52 -7.94 -16.56 11.05
CA THR A 52 -7.32 -15.57 10.15
C THR A 52 -6.74 -14.45 10.99
N ASP A 53 -5.73 -13.78 10.43
CA ASP A 53 -5.16 -12.54 10.94
C ASP A 53 -4.38 -11.85 9.81
N PHE A 54 -3.87 -10.65 10.07
CA PHE A 54 -3.12 -9.86 9.11
C PHE A 54 -1.82 -10.55 8.66
N PHE A 55 -1.12 -11.25 9.56
CA PHE A 55 0.10 -11.97 9.21
C PHE A 55 -0.19 -13.12 8.25
N GLY A 56 -1.22 -13.92 8.53
CA GLY A 56 -1.68 -15.02 7.70
C GLY A 56 -2.20 -14.56 6.34
N ALA A 57 -2.83 -13.38 6.27
CA ALA A 57 -3.34 -12.81 5.02
C ALA A 57 -2.24 -12.58 3.96
N VAL A 58 -1.04 -12.23 4.41
CA VAL A 58 0.15 -12.02 3.55
C VAL A 58 1.23 -13.09 3.75
N LYS A 59 0.90 -14.19 4.46
CA LYS A 59 1.85 -15.27 4.80
C LYS A 59 3.18 -14.72 5.33
N ALA A 60 3.13 -13.78 6.27
CA ALA A 60 4.31 -13.16 6.86
C ALA A 60 5.13 -14.20 7.63
N THR A 61 6.46 -14.09 7.54
CA THR A 61 7.40 -14.87 8.36
C THR A 61 7.65 -14.18 9.72
N PRO A 62 8.27 -14.86 10.70
CA PRO A 62 8.52 -14.28 12.02
C PRO A 62 9.42 -13.04 12.04
N ASP A 63 10.22 -12.84 10.99
CA ASP A 63 11.12 -11.70 10.82
C ASP A 63 10.48 -10.54 10.03
N GLU A 64 9.22 -10.66 9.63
CA GLU A 64 8.48 -9.65 8.87
C GLU A 64 7.46 -8.92 9.72
N THR A 65 7.28 -7.63 9.41
CA THR A 65 6.22 -6.80 9.94
C THR A 65 5.16 -6.56 8.87
N VAL A 66 3.89 -6.63 9.27
CA VAL A 66 2.78 -6.26 8.40
C VAL A 66 2.78 -4.74 8.17
N VAL A 67 2.55 -4.34 6.92
CA VAL A 67 2.19 -2.96 6.58
C VAL A 67 0.78 -2.94 6.05
N PHE A 68 -0.02 -2.01 6.55
CA PHE A 68 -1.37 -1.72 6.07
C PHE A 68 -1.36 -0.35 5.41
N SER A 69 -1.80 -0.25 4.17
CA SER A 69 -1.76 1.01 3.44
C SER A 69 -2.94 1.20 2.52
N TRP A 70 -3.17 2.46 2.17
CA TRP A 70 -4.21 2.81 1.22
C TRP A 70 -3.91 4.09 0.47
N ILE A 71 -4.52 4.17 -0.71
CA ILE A 71 -4.55 5.37 -1.55
C ILE A 71 -6.01 5.79 -1.68
N GLU A 72 -6.28 7.05 -1.36
CA GLU A 72 -7.60 7.66 -1.51
C GLU A 72 -7.65 8.48 -2.79
N TRP A 73 -8.66 8.23 -3.60
CA TRP A 73 -8.91 8.90 -4.87
C TRP A 73 -10.27 9.63 -4.83
N PRO A 74 -10.44 10.73 -5.58
CA PRO A 74 -11.72 11.44 -5.62
C PRO A 74 -12.85 10.61 -6.25
N ASP A 75 -12.49 9.73 -7.19
CA ASP A 75 -13.38 8.79 -7.86
C ASP A 75 -12.59 7.68 -8.60
N LYS A 76 -13.32 6.64 -9.04
CA LYS A 76 -12.74 5.51 -9.76
C LYS A 76 -12.14 5.88 -11.12
N SER A 77 -12.72 6.86 -11.83
CA SER A 77 -12.21 7.25 -13.15
C SER A 77 -10.84 7.93 -13.03
N THR A 78 -10.67 8.77 -12.02
CA THR A 78 -9.39 9.41 -11.67
C THR A 78 -8.38 8.35 -11.24
N ARG A 79 -8.80 7.42 -10.37
CA ARG A 79 -7.98 6.26 -9.98
C ARG A 79 -7.48 5.47 -11.17
N ASP A 80 -8.37 5.06 -12.09
CA ASP A 80 -7.98 4.23 -13.23
C ASP A 80 -7.04 4.96 -14.19
N ALA A 81 -7.27 6.26 -14.42
CA ALA A 81 -6.39 7.10 -15.21
C ALA A 81 -5.01 7.29 -14.55
N GLY A 82 -4.97 7.49 -13.23
CA GLY A 82 -3.75 7.66 -12.48
C GLY A 82 -2.91 6.39 -12.40
N MET A 83 -3.55 5.25 -12.11
CA MET A 83 -2.88 3.93 -12.09
C MET A 83 -2.29 3.56 -13.46
N LYS A 84 -2.95 3.95 -14.55
CA LYS A 84 -2.40 3.73 -15.90
C LYS A 84 -1.09 4.51 -16.11
N LYS A 85 -1.05 5.78 -15.71
CA LYS A 85 0.17 6.61 -15.82
C LYS A 85 1.30 6.11 -14.93
N MET A 86 0.95 5.60 -13.75
CA MET A 86 1.92 5.07 -12.79
C MET A 86 2.72 3.89 -13.34
N MET A 87 2.09 2.99 -14.12
CA MET A 87 2.79 1.87 -14.76
C MET A 87 3.88 2.29 -15.76
N GLU A 88 3.80 3.52 -16.28
CA GLU A 88 4.77 4.08 -17.22
C GLU A 88 5.78 5.01 -16.53
N ASP A 89 5.62 5.25 -15.22
CA ASP A 89 6.45 6.19 -14.47
C ASP A 89 7.79 5.53 -14.07
N PRO A 90 8.93 6.15 -14.41
CA PRO A 90 10.25 5.58 -14.14
C PRO A 90 10.58 5.41 -12.65
N ARG A 91 9.82 6.03 -11.74
CA ARG A 91 9.98 5.85 -10.28
C ARG A 91 9.48 4.50 -9.78
N PHE A 92 8.72 3.76 -10.59
CA PHE A 92 8.27 2.39 -10.31
C PHE A 92 9.14 1.32 -11.00
N ASP A 93 10.20 1.73 -11.71
CA ASP A 93 11.20 0.81 -12.25
C ASP A 93 11.89 0.07 -11.09
N PRO A 94 11.78 -1.27 -11.00
CA PRO A 94 12.35 -2.05 -9.90
C PRO A 94 13.89 -1.97 -9.84
N THR A 95 14.55 -1.54 -10.90
CA THR A 95 16.00 -1.32 -10.90
C THR A 95 16.39 -0.03 -10.20
N LYS A 96 15.51 0.97 -10.19
CA LYS A 96 15.72 2.29 -9.57
C LYS A 96 15.10 2.38 -8.19
N ASN A 97 13.94 1.77 -8.00
CA ASN A 97 13.21 1.74 -6.75
C ASN A 97 12.84 0.29 -6.39
N PRO A 98 13.82 -0.54 -5.99
CA PRO A 98 13.59 -1.96 -5.73
C PRO A 98 12.61 -2.16 -4.58
N MET A 99 11.69 -3.11 -4.75
CA MET A 99 10.75 -3.47 -3.68
C MET A 99 11.51 -4.06 -2.49
N PRO A 100 11.40 -3.47 -1.29
CA PRO A 100 12.08 -3.96 -0.09
C PRO A 100 11.33 -5.12 0.60
N PHE A 101 10.36 -5.72 -0.10
CA PHE A 101 9.47 -6.79 0.33
C PHE A 101 9.11 -7.71 -0.84
N ASP A 102 8.47 -8.85 -0.54
CA ASP A 102 8.02 -9.80 -1.54
C ASP A 102 6.66 -9.38 -2.13
N GLY A 103 6.69 -8.78 -3.31
CA GLY A 103 5.49 -8.34 -4.03
C GLY A 103 4.52 -9.46 -4.41
N ALA A 104 4.94 -10.74 -4.41
CA ALA A 104 4.05 -11.85 -4.74
C ALA A 104 3.06 -12.18 -3.61
N ARG A 105 3.38 -11.78 -2.37
CA ARG A 105 2.52 -11.98 -1.19
C ARG A 105 1.67 -10.76 -0.84
N MET A 106 1.92 -9.62 -1.48
CA MET A 106 1.08 -8.44 -1.35
C MET A 106 -0.35 -8.77 -1.78
N ILE A 107 -1.31 -8.39 -0.95
CA ILE A 107 -2.72 -8.38 -1.34
C ILE A 107 -3.16 -6.94 -1.58
N TYR A 108 -3.97 -6.72 -2.61
CA TYR A 108 -4.47 -5.41 -2.97
C TYR A 108 -5.89 -5.50 -3.54
N GLY A 109 -6.66 -4.41 -3.43
CA GLY A 109 -8.02 -4.35 -3.96
C GLY A 109 -8.56 -2.92 -4.01
N GLY A 110 -9.54 -2.71 -4.88
CA GLY A 110 -10.26 -1.43 -4.99
C GLY A 110 -11.60 -1.49 -4.28
N PHE A 111 -11.96 -0.43 -3.56
CA PHE A 111 -13.13 -0.36 -2.70
C PHE A 111 -13.87 0.98 -2.87
N VAL A 112 -15.20 0.93 -2.77
CA VAL A 112 -16.06 2.12 -2.70
C VAL A 112 -16.43 2.32 -1.23
N PRO A 113 -16.12 3.47 -0.61
CA PRO A 113 -16.58 3.78 0.74
C PRO A 113 -18.11 3.80 0.79
N ILE A 114 -18.69 3.07 1.76
CA ILE A 114 -20.14 3.04 1.99
C ILE A 114 -20.57 3.83 3.22
N TYR A 115 -19.62 4.20 4.07
CA TYR A 115 -19.83 4.97 5.30
C TYR A 115 -18.55 5.73 5.64
N GLU A 116 -18.70 7.01 5.97
CA GLU A 116 -17.63 7.89 6.41
C GLU A 116 -18.18 8.79 7.53
N LEU A 117 -17.41 8.92 8.62
CA LEU A 117 -17.71 9.84 9.71
C LEU A 117 -16.56 10.82 9.87
N THR A 118 -16.83 12.10 9.61
CA THR A 118 -15.87 13.19 9.81
C THR A 118 -16.08 13.87 11.16
N ARG A 119 -15.05 14.57 11.66
CA ARG A 119 -15.02 15.20 13.00
C ARG A 119 -15.92 16.43 13.09
#